data_AF-A0A1J1GLG8-F1
#
_entry.id   AF-A0A1J1GLG8-F1
#
_cell.length_a   1.000
_cell.length_b   1.000
_cell.length_c   1.000
_cell.angle_alpha   90.00
_cell.angle_beta   90.00
_cell.angle_gamma   90.00
#
_symmetry.space_group_name_H-M   'P 1'
#
loop_
_entity.id
_entity.type
_entity.pdbx_description
1 polymer ?
#
loop_
_entity_poly.entity_id
_entity_poly.type
_entity_poly.pdbx_seq_one_letter_code
_entity_poly.pdbx_strand_id
1 'polypeptide(L)'
;MIKDENLSLESMKKLKKLEEKLNEESQKKEKKKREENAINNYVKLKSLEHSLPQKIKKKIRTMKINDINDLKKLTVTKKKKYYIKILDKKDLKHKKKKKT
;
A
#
# COMPACT_ATOMS: atom_id res chain seq x y z
N MET A 1 35.63 -6.61 -49.39
CA MET A 1 34.82 -5.52 -48.80
C MET A 1 33.76 -6.14 -47.91
N ILE A 2 33.82 -5.90 -46.61
CA ILE A 2 32.71 -6.24 -45.71
C ILE A 2 31.58 -5.27 -46.07
N LYS A 3 30.40 -5.78 -46.43
CA LYS A 3 29.27 -4.95 -46.82
C LYS A 3 28.75 -4.20 -45.57
N ASP A 4 28.75 -2.87 -45.61
CA ASP A 4 28.32 -2.01 -44.50
C ASP A 4 26.91 -2.34 -43.96
N GLU A 5 26.03 -2.87 -44.84
CA GLU A 5 24.70 -3.36 -44.47
C GLU A 5 24.74 -4.49 -43.44
N ASN A 6 25.73 -5.39 -43.51
CA ASN A 6 25.86 -6.49 -42.54
C ASN A 6 26.33 -5.98 -41.18
N LEU A 7 27.19 -4.96 -41.15
CA LEU A 7 27.62 -4.30 -39.91
C LEU A 7 26.46 -3.57 -39.23
N SER A 8 25.60 -2.93 -40.03
CA SER A 8 24.40 -2.23 -39.56
C SER A 8 23.37 -3.20 -38.96
N LEU A 9 23.11 -4.32 -39.63
CA LEU A 9 22.18 -5.35 -39.15
C LEU A 9 22.65 -6.01 -37.84
N GLU A 10 23.95 -6.27 -37.72
CA GLU A 10 24.53 -6.87 -36.51
C GLU A 10 24.50 -5.89 -35.33
N SER A 11 24.75 -4.60 -35.59
CA SER A 11 24.62 -3.52 -34.61
C SER A 11 23.18 -3.38 -34.13
N MET A 12 22.20 -3.43 -35.03
CA MET A 12 20.78 -3.37 -34.70
C MET A 12 20.34 -4.57 -33.84
N LYS A 13 20.83 -5.78 -34.14
CA LYS A 13 20.60 -6.98 -33.30
C LYS A 13 21.21 -6.83 -31.90
N LYS A 14 22.40 -6.24 -31.78
CA LYS A 14 23.04 -5.97 -30.48
C LYS A 14 22.26 -4.92 -29.68
N LEU A 15 21.79 -3.85 -30.32
CA LEU A 15 20.97 -2.82 -29.69
C LEU A 15 19.65 -3.39 -29.16
N LYS A 16 18.93 -4.18 -29.96
CA LYS A 16 17.68 -4.83 -29.52
C LYS A 16 17.88 -5.74 -28.32
N LYS A 17 18.97 -6.53 -28.29
CA LYS A 17 19.33 -7.36 -27.13
C LYS A 17 19.65 -6.54 -25.88
N LEU A 18 20.24 -5.35 -26.03
CA LEU A 18 20.50 -4.45 -24.91
C LEU A 18 19.21 -3.82 -24.37
N GLU A 19 18.29 -3.41 -25.24
CA GLU A 19 16.97 -2.92 -24.84
C GLU A 19 16.16 -3.99 -24.09
N GLU A 20 16.15 -5.23 -24.58
CA GLU A 20 15.48 -6.35 -23.91
C GLU A 20 16.06 -6.60 -22.51
N LYS A 21 17.39 -6.59 -22.37
CA LYS A 21 18.07 -6.71 -21.06
C LYS A 21 17.73 -5.57 -20.11
N LEU A 22 17.72 -4.32 -20.60
CA LEU A 22 17.36 -3.15 -19.79
C LEU A 22 15.91 -3.21 -19.31
N ASN A 23 14.98 -3.65 -20.16
CA ASN A 23 13.59 -3.84 -19.79
C ASN A 23 13.42 -4.95 -18.74
N GLU A 24 14.09 -6.09 -18.89
CA GLU A 24 14.07 -7.16 -17.89
C GLU A 24 14.63 -6.71 -16.53
N GLU A 25 15.75 -6.00 -16.52
CA GLU A 25 16.33 -5.47 -15.28
C GLU A 25 15.40 -4.48 -14.60
N SER A 26 14.77 -3.59 -15.37
CA SER A 26 13.82 -2.60 -14.86
C SER A 26 12.60 -3.28 -14.23
N GLN A 27 12.04 -4.30 -14.89
CA GLN A 27 10.93 -5.09 -14.33
C GLN A 27 11.33 -5.86 -13.07
N LYS A 28 12.53 -6.44 -13.03
CA LYS A 28 13.04 -7.12 -11.82
C LYS A 28 13.19 -6.15 -10.64
N LYS A 29 13.71 -4.94 -10.90
CA LYS A 29 13.83 -3.89 -9.88
C LYS A 29 12.47 -3.42 -9.36
N GLU A 30 11.48 -3.26 -10.23
CA GLU A 30 10.12 -2.93 -9.81
C GLU A 30 9.48 -4.03 -8.96
N LYS A 31 9.62 -5.30 -9.35
CA LYS A 31 9.09 -6.44 -8.58
C LYS A 31 9.67 -6.46 -7.16
N LYS A 32 10.99 -6.32 -7.03
CA LYS A 32 11.67 -6.22 -5.72
C LYS A 32 11.13 -5.06 -4.88
N LYS A 33 10.99 -3.86 -5.46
CA LYS A 33 10.41 -2.71 -4.75
C LYS A 33 8.98 -2.96 -4.27
N ARG A 34 8.15 -3.66 -5.07
CA ARG A 34 6.77 -4.00 -4.68
C ARG A 34 6.74 -4.99 -3.52
N GLU A 35 7.62 -5.99 -3.53
CA GLU A 35 7.77 -6.97 -2.45
C GLU A 35 8.24 -6.31 -1.14
N GLU A 36 9.27 -5.46 -1.21
CA GLU A 36 9.75 -4.69 -0.04
C GLU A 36 8.65 -3.79 0.53
N ASN A 37 7.89 -3.11 -0.34
CA ASN A 37 6.78 -2.27 0.09
C ASN A 37 5.65 -3.08 0.75
N ALA A 38 5.34 -4.29 0.25
CA ALA A 38 4.34 -5.16 0.86
C ALA A 38 4.76 -5.61 2.27
N ILE A 39 6.03 -6.00 2.45
CA ILE A 39 6.58 -6.37 3.75
C ILE A 39 6.53 -5.18 4.71
N ASN A 40 7.00 -4.01 4.27
CA ASN A 40 6.98 -2.79 5.08
C ASN A 40 5.56 -2.39 5.51
N ASN A 41 4.58 -2.53 4.62
CA ASN A 41 3.18 -2.25 4.93
C ASN A 41 2.59 -3.23 5.94
N TYR A 42 2.92 -4.51 5.82
CA TYR A 42 2.49 -5.53 6.78
C TYR A 42 3.06 -5.26 8.18
N VAL A 43 4.37 -4.96 8.27
CA VAL A 43 5.02 -4.63 9.55
C VAL A 43 4.38 -3.40 10.18
N LYS A 44 4.19 -2.33 9.41
CA LYS A 44 3.52 -1.11 9.89
C LYS A 44 2.10 -1.40 10.40
N LEU A 45 1.33 -2.20 9.67
CA LEU A 45 -0.03 -2.59 10.09
C LEU A 45 0.00 -3.35 11.42
N LYS A 46 0.93 -4.30 11.59
CA LYS A 46 1.06 -5.06 12.84
C LYS A 46 1.47 -4.19 14.02
N SER A 47 2.44 -3.29 13.82
CA SER A 47 2.82 -2.30 14.84
C SER A 47 1.62 -1.42 15.25
N LEU A 48 0.82 -0.96 14.28
CA LEU A 48 -0.41 -0.20 14.54
C LEU A 48 -1.43 -1.05 15.29
N GLU A 49 -1.66 -2.31 14.86
CA GLU A 49 -2.59 -3.22 15.51
C GLU A 49 -2.32 -3.34 17.01
N HIS A 50 -1.07 -3.47 17.45
CA HIS A 50 -0.74 -3.61 18.88
C HIS A 50 -1.32 -2.48 19.74
N SER A 51 -1.23 -1.24 19.24
CA SER A 51 -1.70 -0.03 19.93
C SER A 51 -3.23 0.14 19.92
N LEU A 52 -3.95 -0.62 19.08
CA LEU A 52 -5.38 -0.46 18.91
C LEU A 52 -6.20 -1.20 19.98
N PRO A 53 -7.37 -0.67 20.37
CA PRO A 53 -8.33 -1.37 21.22
C PRO A 53 -8.77 -2.72 20.64
N GLN A 54 -9.08 -3.68 21.51
CA GLN A 54 -9.48 -5.04 21.13
C GLN A 54 -10.69 -5.08 20.18
N LYS A 55 -11.63 -4.13 20.32
CA LYS A 55 -12.78 -4.00 19.41
C LYS A 55 -12.35 -3.70 17.97
N ILE A 56 -11.34 -2.87 17.79
CA ILE A 56 -10.81 -2.50 16.46
C ILE A 56 -9.98 -3.64 15.89
N LYS A 57 -9.14 -4.29 16.70
CA LYS A 57 -8.39 -5.51 16.32
C LYS A 57 -9.32 -6.61 15.77
N LYS A 58 -10.45 -6.86 16.44
CA LYS A 58 -11.47 -7.82 15.96
C LYS A 58 -12.04 -7.40 14.60
N LYS A 59 -12.41 -6.13 14.41
CA LYS A 59 -12.91 -5.62 13.12
C LYS A 59 -11.90 -5.78 11.98
N ILE A 60 -10.62 -5.46 12.22
CA ILE A 60 -9.54 -5.64 11.23
C ILE A 60 -9.46 -7.09 10.78
N ARG A 61 -9.50 -8.04 11.74
CA ARG A 61 -9.52 -9.48 11.44
C ARG A 61 -10.76 -9.92 10.66
N THR A 62 -11.95 -9.51 11.10
CA THR A 62 -13.22 -9.86 10.42
C THR A 62 -13.29 -9.31 9.00
N MET A 63 -12.74 -8.12 8.76
CA MET A 63 -12.73 -7.47 7.45
C MET A 63 -11.56 -7.91 6.56
N LYS A 64 -10.72 -8.86 7.02
CA LYS A 64 -9.55 -9.38 6.29
C LYS A 64 -8.62 -8.27 5.77
N ILE A 65 -8.32 -7.31 6.64
CA ILE A 65 -7.39 -6.21 6.35
C ILE A 65 -5.98 -6.70 6.63
N ASN A 66 -5.19 -6.89 5.57
CA ASN A 66 -3.84 -7.46 5.64
C ASN A 66 -2.73 -6.45 5.34
N ASP A 67 -3.08 -5.31 4.75
CA ASP A 67 -2.19 -4.21 4.40
C ASP A 67 -2.72 -2.89 5.01
N ILE A 68 -1.84 -1.94 5.28
CA ILE A 68 -2.17 -0.59 5.71
C ILE A 68 -3.13 0.10 4.71
N ASN A 69 -3.00 -0.19 3.41
CA ASN A 69 -3.88 0.36 2.38
C ASN A 69 -5.32 -0.16 2.51
N ASP A 70 -5.49 -1.38 3.02
CA ASP A 70 -6.80 -1.98 3.25
C ASP A 70 -7.54 -1.36 4.43
N LEU A 71 -6.88 -0.56 5.28
CA LEU A 71 -7.55 0.20 6.35
C LEU A 71 -8.62 1.15 5.80
N LYS A 72 -8.52 1.59 4.53
CA LYS A 72 -9.58 2.35 3.85
C LYS A 72 -10.92 1.60 3.84
N LYS A 73 -10.91 0.25 3.86
CA LYS A 73 -12.14 -0.55 3.95
C LYS A 73 -12.91 -0.28 5.25
N LEU A 74 -12.23 0.12 6.33
CA LEU A 74 -12.89 0.48 7.60
C LEU A 74 -13.73 1.76 7.50
N THR A 75 -13.43 2.66 6.56
CA THR A 75 -14.06 3.98 6.46
C THR A 75 -15.16 4.06 5.38
N VAL A 76 -15.17 3.15 4.41
CA VAL A 76 -16.01 3.24 3.18
C VAL A 76 -17.35 2.48 3.30
N THR A 77 -17.85 2.21 4.50
CA THR A 77 -19.18 1.59 4.66
C THR A 77 -20.30 2.58 4.28
N LYS A 78 -20.77 2.46 3.03
CA LYS A 78 -21.78 3.28 2.33
C LYS A 78 -23.20 3.34 2.94
N LYS A 79 -23.42 3.04 4.22
CA LYS A 79 -24.74 3.23 4.86
C LYS A 79 -24.72 4.45 5.78
N LYS A 80 -25.00 5.61 5.18
CA LYS A 80 -25.54 6.86 5.73
C LYS A 80 -25.11 7.21 7.18
N LYS A 81 -24.37 8.31 7.27
CA LYS A 81 -23.90 9.06 8.44
C LYS A 81 -22.49 8.68 8.89
N TYR A 82 -21.57 9.57 8.50
CA TYR A 82 -20.37 9.94 9.24
C TYR A 82 -20.39 9.43 10.68
N TYR A 83 -19.37 8.71 11.13
CA TYR A 83 -18.72 8.91 12.44
C TYR A 83 -17.53 7.95 12.56
N ILE A 84 -16.31 8.47 12.42
CA ILE A 84 -15.26 8.09 13.36
C ILE A 84 -15.21 9.23 14.37
N LYS A 85 -16.14 9.23 15.33
CA LYS A 85 -16.02 10.08 16.52
C LYS A 85 -15.44 9.19 17.61
N ILE A 86 -14.11 9.16 17.70
CA ILE A 86 -13.45 8.70 18.92
C ILE A 86 -13.77 9.81 19.95
N LEU A 87 -14.78 9.56 20.78
CA LEU A 87 -15.10 10.45 21.88
C LEU A 87 -14.00 10.33 22.92
N ASP A 88 -13.20 11.39 23.07
CA ASP A 88 -12.27 11.51 24.18
C ASP A 88 -13.06 11.58 25.50
N LYS A 89 -12.48 11.08 26.59
CA LYS A 89 -13.08 11.19 27.94
C LYS A 89 -13.41 12.63 28.35
N LYS A 90 -12.78 13.62 27.70
CA LYS A 90 -13.02 15.06 27.89
C LYS A 90 -14.39 15.49 27.35
N ASP A 91 -14.86 14.88 26.26
CA ASP A 91 -16.18 15.17 25.65
C ASP A 91 -17.34 14.54 26.44
N LEU A 92 -17.06 13.45 27.18
CA LEU A 92 -18.05 12.79 28.06
C LEU A 92 -18.33 13.60 29.34
N LYS A 93 -17.38 14.42 29.81
CA LYS A 93 -17.53 15.20 31.05
C LYS A 93 -18.36 16.48 30.87
N HIS A 94 -18.44 17.05 29.66
CA HIS A 94 -19.12 18.33 29.45
C HIS A 94 -20.64 18.25 29.31
N LYS A 95 -21.23 17.06 29.12
CA LYS A 95 -22.70 16.92 29.07
C LYS A 95 -23.41 16.98 30.43
N LYS A 96 -22.70 16.82 31.55
CA LYS A 96 -23.27 17.00 32.90
C LYS A 96 -23.42 18.47 33.32
N LYS A 97 -22.97 19.43 32.49
CA LYS A 97 -23.07 20.88 32.73
C LYS A 97 -24.07 21.59 31.79
N LYS A 98 -25.21 20.96 31.48
CA LYS A 98 -26.44 21.71 31.18
C LYS A 98 -26.96 22.19 32.55
N LYS A 99 -26.55 23.35 33.11
CA LYS A 99 -27.12 24.69 32.83
C LYS A 99 -28.63 24.55 32.60
N THR A 100 -29.52 24.67 33.59
CA THR A 100 -29.76 25.85 34.46
C THR A 100 -29.51 27.17 33.77
#